data_AF-A0A377UYU6-F1
#
_entry.id   AF-A0A377UYU6-F1
#
_cell.length_a   1.000
_cell.length_b   1.000
_cell.length_c   1.000
_cell.angle_alpha   90.00
_cell.angle_beta   90.00
_cell.angle_gamma   90.00
#
_symmetry.space_group_name_H-M   'P 1'
#
loop_
_entity.id
_entity.type
_entity.pdbx_description
1 polymer ?
#
loop_
_entity_poly.entity_id
_entity_poly.type
_entity_poly.pdbx_seq_one_letter_code
_entity_poly.pdbx_strand_id
1 'polypeptide(L)'
;MRKEGMLQKIDKSKLTNFSNLDPQMLNKPFDPNNDYSIPYIWGATAIGVNSEAIDPKTITSWADLWKPEYKSSLLLTDDAREVFQMALRKLGYSGNTTDPKEIEAAYNELKKLMPNVAAFNSDNPANPYMEGEVNLGMVWNGSAYVAARQVLRWK
;
A
#
# COMPACT_ATOMS: atom_id res chain seq x y z
N MET A 1 18.59 -4.60 8.23
CA MET A 1 19.64 -3.67 7.73
C MET A 1 20.49 -3.00 8.82
N ARG A 2 20.02 -1.96 9.57
CA ARG A 2 20.89 -1.27 10.56
C ARG A 2 21.44 -2.21 11.64
N LYS A 3 20.57 -2.97 12.31
CA LYS A 3 20.96 -3.93 13.36
C LYS A 3 21.86 -5.07 12.82
N GLU A 4 21.80 -5.32 11.52
CA GLU A 4 22.59 -6.33 10.81
C GLU A 4 23.90 -5.75 10.23
N GLY A 5 24.20 -4.47 10.46
CA GLY A 5 25.44 -3.84 9.99
C GLY A 5 25.50 -3.52 8.49
N MET A 6 24.37 -3.57 7.78
CA MET A 6 24.31 -3.34 6.33
C MET A 6 24.28 -1.85 5.95
N LEU A 7 24.10 -0.94 6.92
CA LEU A 7 24.01 0.50 6.69
C LEU A 7 25.14 1.22 7.41
N GLN A 8 25.82 2.11 6.69
CA GLN A 8 26.74 3.08 7.28
C GLN A 8 26.00 4.35 7.72
N LYS A 9 26.60 5.11 8.64
CA LYS A 9 26.06 6.43 9.01
C LYS A 9 26.21 7.40 7.85
N ILE A 10 25.23 8.29 7.71
CA ILE A 10 25.20 9.35 6.73
C ILE A 10 25.85 10.60 7.34
N ASP A 11 26.86 11.13 6.67
CA ASP A 11 27.47 12.41 7.05
C ASP A 11 26.56 13.58 6.63
N LYS A 12 25.72 14.03 7.56
CA LYS A 12 24.75 15.11 7.33
C LYS A 12 25.42 16.46 7.04
N SER A 13 26.71 16.65 7.32
CA SER A 13 27.41 17.89 6.96
C SER A 13 27.52 18.09 5.45
N LYS A 14 27.40 17.00 4.68
CA LYS A 14 27.39 17.02 3.21
C LYS A 14 25.99 17.22 2.62
N LEU A 15 24.94 17.20 3.43
CA LEU A 15 23.55 17.33 2.99
C LEU A 15 23.07 18.78 3.14
N THR A 16 23.49 19.63 2.20
CA THR A 16 23.18 21.07 2.20
C THR A 16 21.68 21.39 2.16
N ASN A 17 20.85 20.43 1.74
CA ASN A 17 19.39 20.58 1.62
C ASN A 17 18.61 19.84 2.70
N PHE A 18 19.27 19.25 3.71
CA PHE A 18 18.58 18.47 4.76
C PHE A 18 17.56 19.32 5.54
N SER A 19 17.80 20.62 5.68
CA SER A 19 16.89 21.57 6.32
C SER A 19 15.55 21.76 5.60
N ASN A 20 15.43 21.32 4.34
CA ASN A 20 14.19 21.45 3.56
C ASN A 20 13.17 20.34 3.88
N LEU A 21 13.57 19.33 4.66
CA LEU A 21 12.72 18.21 5.02
C LEU A 21 11.70 18.62 6.09
N ASP A 22 10.48 18.11 5.98
CA ASP A 22 9.45 18.28 6.99
C ASP A 22 9.91 17.66 8.33
N PRO A 23 10.00 18.44 9.42
CA PRO A 23 10.36 17.94 10.74
C PRO A 23 9.45 16.80 11.23
N GLN A 24 8.20 16.74 10.77
CA GLN A 24 7.29 15.65 11.11
C GLN A 24 7.72 14.31 10.52
N MET A 25 8.60 14.28 9.53
CA MET A 25 9.13 13.04 8.92
C MET A 25 10.49 12.63 9.52
N LEU A 26 11.07 13.46 10.38
CA LEU A 26 12.37 13.23 11.02
C LEU A 26 12.23 12.56 12.39
N ASN A 27 13.35 12.09 12.92
CA ASN A 27 13.53 11.60 14.30
C ASN A 27 12.56 10.47 14.71
N LYS A 28 12.26 9.56 13.78
CA LYS A 28 11.37 8.43 14.03
C LYS A 28 12.03 7.39 14.92
N PRO A 29 11.28 6.58 15.70
CA PRO A 29 11.87 5.59 16.61
C PRO A 29 12.82 4.58 15.94
N PHE A 30 12.65 4.31 14.65
CA PHE A 30 13.55 3.45 13.89
C PHE A 30 14.92 4.11 13.61
N ASP A 31 15.01 5.44 13.54
CA ASP A 31 16.23 6.22 13.35
C ASP A 31 16.12 7.62 13.99
N PRO A 32 16.28 7.72 15.33
CA PRO A 32 15.92 8.92 16.09
C PRO A 32 16.69 10.20 15.74
N ASN A 33 17.85 10.09 15.08
CA ASN A 33 18.67 11.23 14.66
C ASN A 33 18.80 11.34 13.13
N ASN A 34 18.11 10.50 12.35
CA ASN A 34 18.31 10.38 10.91
C ASN A 34 19.79 10.12 10.52
N ASP A 35 20.47 9.29 11.31
CA ASP A 35 21.89 8.97 11.08
C ASP A 35 22.06 7.90 9.99
N TYR A 36 21.01 7.14 9.66
CA TYR A 36 21.06 6.02 8.72
C TYR A 36 20.02 6.13 7.59
N SER A 37 19.09 7.07 7.68
CA SER A 37 17.99 7.22 6.74
C SER A 37 17.58 8.69 6.56
N ILE A 38 17.32 9.07 5.31
CA ILE A 38 16.81 10.38 4.93
C ILE A 38 15.46 10.16 4.23
N PRO A 39 14.37 10.82 4.65
CA PRO A 39 13.10 10.75 3.95
C PRO A 39 13.26 11.11 2.47
N TYR A 40 12.76 10.24 1.59
CA TYR A 40 12.81 10.45 0.14
C TYR A 40 11.42 10.73 -0.41
N ILE A 41 10.54 9.72 -0.38
CA ILE A 41 9.13 9.81 -0.80
C ILE A 41 8.30 9.02 0.21
N TRP A 42 7.07 9.47 0.44
CA TRP A 42 6.07 8.76 1.24
C TRP A 42 4.76 8.65 0.45
N GLY A 43 3.90 7.71 0.84
CA GLY A 43 2.62 7.50 0.19
C GLY A 43 1.70 6.62 1.04
N ALA A 44 0.62 6.17 0.42
CA ALA A 44 -0.36 5.30 1.02
C ALA A 44 -0.89 4.29 -0.01
N THR A 45 -1.22 3.10 0.49
CA THR A 45 -2.05 2.13 -0.23
C THR A 45 -3.50 2.34 0.17
N ALA A 46 -4.37 2.45 -0.83
CA ALA A 46 -5.80 2.65 -0.64
C ALA A 46 -6.60 1.74 -1.57
N ILE A 47 -7.93 1.85 -1.52
CA ILE A 47 -8.81 1.14 -2.44
C ILE A 47 -8.93 1.96 -3.73
N GLY A 48 -8.45 1.40 -4.83
CA GLY A 48 -8.66 1.93 -6.18
C GLY A 48 -9.95 1.39 -6.76
N VAL A 49 -10.78 2.27 -7.34
CA VAL A 49 -12.05 1.92 -7.98
C VAL A 49 -12.11 2.56 -9.36
N ASN A 50 -12.41 1.77 -10.39
CA ASN A 50 -12.78 2.30 -11.70
C ASN A 50 -14.23 2.80 -11.66
N SER A 51 -14.40 4.11 -11.60
CA SER A 51 -15.73 4.74 -11.45
C SER A 51 -16.65 4.56 -12.65
N GLU A 52 -16.14 4.14 -13.81
CA GLU A 52 -16.96 3.83 -14.98
C GLU A 52 -17.63 2.45 -14.86
N ALA A 53 -17.03 1.55 -14.07
CA ALA A 53 -17.51 0.19 -13.88
C ALA A 53 -18.24 -0.02 -12.54
N ILE A 54 -17.79 0.66 -11.48
CA ILE A 54 -18.30 0.49 -10.11
C ILE A 54 -18.57 1.88 -9.52
N ASP A 55 -19.76 2.10 -8.94
CA ASP A 55 -20.02 3.33 -8.18
C ASP A 55 -19.11 3.37 -6.93
N PRO A 56 -18.15 4.32 -6.84
CA PRO A 56 -17.21 4.37 -5.72
C PRO A 56 -17.88 4.51 -4.35
N LYS A 57 -19.12 5.00 -4.29
CA LYS A 57 -19.87 5.13 -3.03
C LYS A 57 -20.26 3.78 -2.43
N THR A 58 -20.25 2.71 -3.22
CA THR A 58 -20.57 1.35 -2.76
C THR A 58 -19.41 0.66 -2.05
N ILE A 59 -18.21 1.23 -2.16
CA ILE A 59 -16.98 0.74 -1.56
C ILE A 59 -16.56 1.69 -0.44
N THR A 60 -16.61 1.21 0.79
CA THR A 60 -16.44 2.05 1.99
C THR A 60 -15.33 1.56 2.92
N SER A 61 -14.89 0.30 2.76
CA SER A 61 -13.93 -0.32 3.66
C SER A 61 -13.17 -1.47 2.98
N TRP A 62 -12.06 -1.88 3.60
CA TRP A 62 -11.34 -3.10 3.18
C TRP A 62 -12.21 -4.35 3.23
N ALA A 63 -13.22 -4.39 4.12
CA ALA A 63 -14.12 -5.54 4.24
C ALA A 63 -14.97 -5.74 2.98
N ASP A 64 -15.24 -4.69 2.20
CA ASP A 64 -16.01 -4.79 0.96
C ASP A 64 -15.32 -5.70 -0.06
N LEU A 65 -13.98 -5.75 -0.07
CA LEU A 65 -13.22 -6.61 -0.99
C LEU A 65 -13.52 -8.11 -0.82
N TRP A 66 -14.08 -8.53 0.32
CA TRP A 66 -14.47 -9.92 0.55
C TRP A 66 -15.86 -10.27 0.01
N LYS A 67 -16.62 -9.32 -0.57
CA LYS A 67 -17.93 -9.60 -1.14
C LYS A 67 -17.80 -10.60 -2.31
N PRO A 68 -18.71 -11.59 -2.42
CA PRO A 68 -18.62 -12.64 -3.44
C PRO A 68 -18.82 -12.13 -4.87
N GLU A 69 -19.41 -10.95 -5.05
CA GLU A 69 -19.58 -10.29 -6.35
C GLU A 69 -18.26 -9.88 -7.00
N TYR A 70 -17.17 -9.75 -6.22
CA TYR A 70 -15.83 -9.41 -6.73
C TYR A 70 -14.95 -10.64 -7.03
N LYS A 71 -15.59 -11.78 -7.35
CA LYS A 71 -14.88 -13.00 -7.72
C LYS A 71 -13.96 -12.76 -8.92
N SER A 72 -12.69 -13.14 -8.81
CA SER A 72 -11.67 -13.00 -9.85
C SER A 72 -11.57 -11.60 -10.47
N SER A 73 -11.78 -10.54 -9.69
CA SER A 73 -11.78 -9.16 -10.21
C SER A 73 -10.87 -8.19 -9.45
N LEU A 74 -10.23 -8.63 -8.36
CA LEU A 74 -9.44 -7.76 -7.50
C LEU A 74 -7.97 -7.74 -7.88
N LEU A 75 -7.38 -6.55 -7.87
CA LEU A 75 -5.94 -6.39 -7.77
C LEU A 75 -5.51 -6.27 -6.31
N LEU A 76 -4.46 -7.00 -5.91
CA LEU A 76 -3.74 -6.74 -4.67
C LEU A 76 -2.33 -6.21 -4.99
N THR A 77 -1.75 -5.42 -4.10
CA THR A 77 -0.32 -5.12 -4.20
C THR A 77 0.46 -6.37 -3.84
N ASP A 78 1.57 -6.62 -4.54
CA ASP A 78 2.48 -7.73 -4.23
C ASP A 78 3.44 -7.32 -3.09
N ASP A 79 2.86 -7.01 -1.92
CA ASP A 79 3.60 -6.66 -0.71
C ASP A 79 3.01 -7.40 0.50
N ALA A 80 3.84 -8.19 1.16
CA ALA A 80 3.42 -9.02 2.28
C ALA A 80 2.87 -8.19 3.45
N ARG A 81 3.47 -7.03 3.77
CA ARG A 81 3.03 -6.20 4.88
C ARG A 81 1.74 -5.47 4.56
N GLU A 82 1.58 -4.96 3.34
CA GLU A 82 0.36 -4.26 2.92
C GLU A 82 -0.85 -5.20 2.88
N VAL A 83 -0.70 -6.38 2.28
CA VAL A 83 -1.79 -7.37 2.17
C VAL A 83 -2.22 -7.89 3.54
N PHE A 84 -1.26 -8.18 4.44
CA PHE A 84 -1.61 -8.53 5.82
C PHE A 84 -2.22 -7.37 6.58
N GLN A 85 -1.71 -6.15 6.42
CA GLN A 85 -2.27 -4.97 7.07
C GLN A 85 -3.73 -4.74 6.68
N MET A 86 -4.11 -4.95 5.41
CA MET A 86 -5.51 -4.91 4.97
C MET A 86 -6.39 -5.89 5.77
N ALA A 87 -6.00 -7.16 5.85
CA ALA A 87 -6.76 -8.18 6.55
C ALA A 87 -6.79 -7.96 8.08
N LEU A 88 -5.66 -7.58 8.68
CA LEU A 88 -5.56 -7.21 10.09
C LEU A 88 -6.51 -6.05 10.42
N ARG A 89 -6.54 -5.02 9.57
CA ARG A 89 -7.44 -3.87 9.76
C ARG A 89 -8.91 -4.24 9.60
N LYS A 90 -9.25 -5.14 8.67
CA LYS A 90 -10.60 -5.71 8.56
C LYS A 90 -11.03 -6.43 9.85
N LEU A 91 -10.10 -7.12 10.50
CA LEU A 91 -10.34 -7.82 11.78
C LEU A 91 -10.31 -6.90 13.01
N GLY A 92 -9.99 -5.61 12.85
CA GLY A 92 -9.88 -4.65 13.95
C GLY A 92 -8.51 -4.65 14.66
N TYR A 93 -7.53 -5.39 14.16
CA TYR A 93 -6.18 -5.46 14.71
C TYR A 93 -5.27 -4.32 14.19
N SER A 94 -4.13 -4.16 14.85
CA SER A 94 -3.05 -3.30 14.38
C SER A 94 -2.36 -3.92 13.16
N GLY A 95 -2.12 -3.13 12.11
CA GLY A 95 -1.27 -3.53 10.98
C GLY A 95 0.20 -3.75 11.34
N ASN A 96 0.60 -3.35 12.56
CA ASN A 96 1.93 -3.55 13.12
C ASN A 96 1.91 -4.54 14.31
N THR A 97 0.90 -5.41 14.38
CA THR A 97 0.87 -6.44 15.43
C THR A 97 2.10 -7.34 15.35
N THR A 98 2.49 -7.85 16.50
CA THR A 98 3.53 -8.89 16.65
C THR A 98 2.97 -10.16 17.31
N ASP A 99 1.66 -10.19 17.58
CA ASP A 99 1.00 -11.38 18.11
C ASP A 99 0.83 -12.41 16.98
N PRO A 100 1.47 -13.58 17.07
CA PRO A 100 1.35 -14.61 16.04
C PRO A 100 -0.08 -15.10 15.81
N LYS A 101 -0.96 -15.04 16.82
CA LYS A 101 -2.36 -15.46 16.70
C LYS A 101 -3.17 -14.48 15.85
N GLU A 102 -2.93 -13.17 16.00
CA GLU A 102 -3.57 -12.15 15.16
C GLU A 102 -3.09 -12.27 13.71
N ILE A 103 -1.80 -12.55 13.50
CA ILE A 103 -1.22 -12.79 12.17
C ILE A 103 -1.83 -14.04 11.52
N GLU A 104 -1.97 -15.14 12.28
CA GLU A 104 -2.63 -16.37 11.81
C GLU A 104 -4.10 -16.14 11.47
N ALA A 105 -4.83 -15.36 12.27
CA ALA A 105 -6.20 -14.97 11.96
C ALA A 105 -6.28 -14.18 10.64
N ALA A 106 -5.38 -13.23 10.41
CA ALA A 106 -5.31 -12.47 9.16
C ALA A 106 -4.99 -13.37 7.96
N TYR A 107 -4.08 -14.33 8.11
CA TYR A 107 -3.79 -15.34 7.08
C TYR A 107 -5.05 -16.14 6.70
N ASN A 108 -5.81 -16.60 7.70
CA ASN A 108 -7.05 -17.35 7.46
C ASN A 108 -8.13 -16.50 6.76
N GLU A 109 -8.21 -15.20 7.04
CA GLU A 109 -9.09 -14.28 6.30
C GLU A 109 -8.61 -14.04 4.86
N LEU A 110 -7.30 -13.89 4.64
CA LEU A 110 -6.73 -13.73 3.30
C LEU A 110 -7.00 -14.95 2.43
N LYS A 111 -6.97 -16.17 2.98
CA LYS A 111 -7.36 -17.39 2.24
C LYS A 111 -8.80 -17.30 1.70
N LYS A 112 -9.71 -16.67 2.44
CA LYS A 112 -11.09 -16.45 2.00
C LYS A 112 -11.20 -15.39 0.91
N LEU A 113 -10.25 -14.45 0.85
CA LEU A 113 -10.18 -13.42 -0.19
C LEU A 113 -9.66 -13.96 -1.51
N MET A 114 -8.78 -14.97 -1.49
CA MET A 114 -8.10 -15.48 -2.69
C MET A 114 -9.01 -15.75 -3.91
N PRO A 115 -10.24 -16.28 -3.78
CA PRO A 115 -11.14 -16.43 -4.92
C PRO A 115 -11.52 -15.12 -5.63
N ASN A 116 -11.43 -13.98 -4.94
CA ASN A 116 -11.68 -12.65 -5.48
C ASN A 116 -10.47 -12.05 -6.19
N VAL A 117 -9.26 -12.54 -5.91
CA VAL A 117 -8.02 -11.98 -6.42
C VAL A 117 -7.80 -12.43 -7.87
N ALA A 118 -7.64 -11.46 -8.77
CA ALA A 118 -7.28 -11.67 -10.17
C ALA A 118 -5.76 -11.66 -10.36
N ALA A 119 -5.06 -10.70 -9.71
CA ALA A 119 -3.62 -10.51 -9.87
C ALA A 119 -2.97 -9.84 -8.65
N PHE A 120 -1.64 -9.91 -8.62
CA PHE A 120 -0.77 -9.17 -7.70
C PHE A 120 0.18 -8.28 -8.51
N ASN A 121 0.38 -7.02 -8.11
CA ASN A 121 1.30 -6.11 -8.80
C ASN A 121 1.93 -5.08 -7.84
N SER A 122 3.26 -4.99 -7.84
CA SER A 122 4.04 -3.97 -7.11
C SER A 122 5.04 -3.21 -8.00
N ASP A 123 4.94 -3.35 -9.32
CA ASP A 123 5.76 -2.59 -10.27
C ASP A 123 5.05 -1.27 -10.62
N ASN A 124 3.82 -1.40 -11.14
CA ASN A 124 2.90 -0.28 -11.31
C ASN A 124 1.46 -0.77 -11.09
N PRO A 125 0.92 -0.70 -9.87
CA PRO A 125 -0.40 -1.23 -9.55
C PRO A 125 -1.54 -0.51 -10.27
N ALA A 126 -1.31 0.62 -10.94
CA ALA A 126 -2.34 1.27 -11.74
C ALA A 126 -2.48 0.71 -13.16
N ASN A 127 -1.48 -0.01 -13.70
CA ASN A 127 -1.52 -0.51 -15.07
C ASN A 127 -2.70 -1.47 -15.33
N PRO A 128 -2.96 -2.50 -14.49
CA PRO A 128 -4.09 -3.40 -14.72
C PRO A 128 -5.45 -2.68 -14.74
N TYR A 129 -5.59 -1.57 -14.01
CA TYR A 129 -6.79 -0.73 -14.07
C TYR A 129 -6.90 0.01 -15.40
N MET A 130 -5.78 0.54 -15.90
CA MET A 130 -5.74 1.27 -17.17
C MET A 130 -6.00 0.37 -18.37
N GLU A 131 -5.57 -0.89 -18.30
CA GLU A 131 -5.81 -1.92 -19.32
C GLU A 131 -7.21 -2.52 -19.24
N GLY A 132 -7.99 -2.20 -18.20
CA GLY A 132 -9.34 -2.70 -17.98
C GLY A 132 -9.41 -4.14 -17.47
N GLU A 133 -8.28 -4.69 -17.01
CA GLU A 133 -8.20 -6.07 -16.46
C GLU A 133 -8.85 -6.17 -15.07
N VAL A 134 -8.80 -5.08 -14.29
CA VAL A 134 -9.37 -4.99 -12.94
C VAL A 134 -10.12 -3.68 -12.76
N ASN A 135 -11.17 -3.70 -11.93
CA ASN A 135 -12.00 -2.52 -11.64
C ASN A 135 -11.97 -2.10 -10.17
N LEU A 136 -11.40 -2.94 -9.29
CA LEU A 136 -11.39 -2.74 -7.84
C LEU A 136 -10.15 -3.42 -7.25
N GLY A 137 -9.61 -2.88 -6.16
CA GLY A 137 -8.46 -3.49 -5.50
C GLY A 137 -7.58 -2.51 -4.75
N MET A 138 -6.38 -2.96 -4.38
CA MET A 138 -5.34 -2.15 -3.76
C MET A 138 -4.57 -1.36 -4.83
N VAL A 139 -4.28 -0.10 -4.53
CA VAL A 139 -3.41 0.74 -5.39
C VAL A 139 -2.63 1.73 -4.55
N TRP A 140 -1.40 2.04 -4.96
CA TRP A 140 -0.64 3.15 -4.42
C TRP A 140 -1.16 4.48 -4.95
N ASN A 141 -1.33 5.46 -4.06
CA ASN A 141 -1.87 6.77 -4.42
C ASN A 141 -1.04 7.50 -5.49
N GLY A 142 0.29 7.32 -5.51
CA GLY A 142 1.17 7.87 -6.54
C GLY A 142 0.88 7.32 -7.93
N SER A 143 0.76 5.99 -8.06
CA SER A 143 0.41 5.32 -9.33
C SER A 143 -0.99 5.71 -9.80
N ALA A 144 -1.96 5.75 -8.88
CA ALA A 144 -3.33 6.18 -9.19
C ALA A 144 -3.39 7.62 -9.71
N TYR A 145 -2.60 8.53 -9.13
CA TYR A 145 -2.51 9.92 -9.60
C TYR A 145 -1.98 10.01 -11.04
N VAL A 146 -0.93 9.26 -11.37
CA VAL A 146 -0.37 9.24 -12.73
C VAL A 146 -1.38 8.68 -13.73
N ALA A 147 -2.02 7.56 -13.40
CA ALA A 147 -3.03 6.93 -14.24
C ALA A 147 -4.22 7.86 -14.51
N ALA A 148 -4.76 8.51 -13.48
CA ALA A 148 -5.87 9.46 -13.63
C ALA A 148 -5.51 10.61 -14.60
N ARG A 149 -4.27 11.12 -14.54
CA ARG A 149 -3.81 12.16 -15.46
C ARG A 149 -3.61 11.67 -16.88
N GLN A 150 -3.21 10.42 -17.07
CA GLN A 150 -3.05 9.83 -18.40
C GLN A 150 -4.42 9.63 -19.05
N VAL A 151 -5.39 9.03 -18.36
CA VAL A 151 -6.75 8.84 -18.88
C VAL A 151 -7.41 10.17 -19.30
N LEU A 152 -7.22 11.23 -18.51
CA LEU A 152 -7.71 12.59 -18.85
C LEU A 152 -7.02 13.23 -20.06
N ARG A 153 -5.87 12.73 -20.52
CA ARG A 153 -5.20 13.23 -21.73
C ARG A 153 -5.67 12.56 -23.02
N TRP A 154 -6.37 11.43 -22.91
CA TRP A 154 -6.89 10.67 -24.06
C TRP A 154 -8.41 10.89 -24.29
N LYS A 155 -9.07 11.67 -23.43
CA LYS A 155 -10.45 12.14 -23.60
C LYS A 155 -10.45 13.64 -23.91
#